data_AF-A0A4R1PR18-F1
#
_entry.id   AF-A0A4R1PR18-F1
#
_cell.length_a   1.000
_cell.length_b   1.000
_cell.length_c   1.000
_cell.angle_alpha   90.00
_cell.angle_beta   90.00
_cell.angle_gamma   90.00
#
_symmetry.space_group_name_H-M   'P 1'
#
loop_
_entity.id
_entity.type
_entity.pdbx_description
1 polymer ?
#
loop_
_entity_poly.entity_id
_entity_poly.type
_entity_poly.pdbx_seq_one_letter_code
_entity_poly.pdbx_strand_id
1 'polypeptide(L)'
;MDILKYSNVILLGFLVWLTLAPRVGNPRYGELFLAYMATLMFCLIGTSEILMIKPVAFFFTIGGVLAFVYVVARSTIRISIKK
;
A
#
# COMPACT_ATOMS: atom_id res chain seq x y z
N MET A 1 24.66 1.22 -0.15
CA MET A 1 24.32 0.23 -1.21
C MET A 1 23.35 -0.79 -0.57
N ASP A 2 22.25 -0.30 0.01
CA ASP A 2 21.46 -1.03 1.04
C ASP A 2 19.98 -1.19 0.67
N ILE A 3 19.48 -0.37 -0.26
CA ILE A 3 18.09 -0.45 -0.75
C ILE A 3 17.86 -1.75 -1.52
N LEU A 4 18.86 -2.21 -2.29
CA LEU A 4 18.80 -3.49 -3.01
C LEU A 4 18.66 -4.69 -2.07
N LYS A 5 19.23 -4.64 -0.87
CA LYS A 5 19.14 -5.72 0.13
C LYS A 5 17.71 -5.92 0.62
N TYR A 6 16.92 -4.84 0.67
CA TYR A 6 15.52 -4.87 1.09
C TYR A 6 14.53 -4.80 -0.08
N SER A 7 15.00 -4.80 -1.33
CA SER A 7 14.10 -4.67 -2.49
C SER A 7 13.06 -5.79 -2.51
N ASN A 8 13.45 -7.01 -2.11
CA ASN A 8 12.54 -8.16 -2.06
C ASN A 8 11.41 -7.95 -1.03
N VAL A 9 11.71 -7.29 0.09
CA VAL A 9 10.73 -6.93 1.13
C VAL A 9 9.79 -5.83 0.64
N ILE A 10 10.33 -4.84 -0.07
CA ILE A 10 9.52 -3.79 -0.71
C ILE A 10 8.56 -4.40 -1.73
N LEU A 11 9.05 -5.34 -2.56
CA LEU A 11 8.26 -6.04 -3.57
C LEU A 11 7.16 -6.91 -2.94
N LEU A 12 7.49 -7.64 -1.87
CA LEU A 12 6.51 -8.40 -1.08
C LEU A 12 5.46 -7.49 -0.45
N GLY A 13 5.88 -6.37 0.14
CA GLY A 13 4.95 -5.36 0.67
C GLY A 13 4.02 -4.83 -0.41
N PHE A 14 4.58 -4.43 -1.55
CA PHE A 14 3.81 -3.96 -2.69
C PHE A 14 2.78 -5.00 -3.14
N LEU A 15 3.18 -6.26 -3.31
CA LEU A 15 2.26 -7.33 -3.75
C LEU A 15 1.15 -7.58 -2.72
N VAL A 16 1.48 -7.69 -1.44
CA VAL A 16 0.48 -7.93 -0.37
C VAL A 16 -0.54 -6.80 -0.35
N TRP A 17 -0.08 -5.56 -0.30
CA TRP A 17 -0.97 -4.39 -0.27
C TRP A 17 -1.77 -4.24 -1.57
N LEU A 18 -1.19 -4.54 -2.73
CA LEU A 18 -1.89 -4.54 -4.02
C LEU A 18 -3.01 -5.60 -4.06
N THR A 19 -2.77 -6.81 -3.51
CA THR A 19 -3.80 -7.85 -3.46
C THR A 19 -4.93 -7.53 -2.49
N LEU A 20 -4.63 -6.81 -1.40
CA LEU A 20 -5.60 -6.35 -0.42
C LEU A 20 -6.40 -5.13 -0.92
N ALA A 21 -5.90 -4.44 -1.93
CA ALA A 21 -6.54 -3.24 -2.46
C ALA A 21 -7.95 -3.55 -2.98
N PRO A 22 -8.92 -2.63 -2.76
CA PRO A 22 -10.28 -2.83 -3.21
C PRO A 22 -10.35 -2.94 -4.74
N ARG A 23 -11.12 -3.92 -5.23
CA ARG A 23 -11.34 -4.11 -6.66
C ARG A 23 -12.41 -3.14 -7.17
N VAL A 24 -12.07 -2.41 -8.23
CA VAL A 24 -12.98 -1.48 -8.90
C VAL A 24 -14.15 -2.26 -9.51
N GLY A 25 -15.38 -1.87 -9.17
CA GLY A 25 -16.62 -2.55 -9.58
C GLY A 25 -17.42 -3.16 -8.42
N ASN A 26 -16.88 -3.15 -7.20
CA ASN A 26 -17.65 -3.50 -6.01
C ASN A 26 -18.56 -2.32 -5.60
N PRO A 27 -19.87 -2.53 -5.34
CA PRO A 27 -20.76 -1.48 -4.85
C PRO A 27 -20.28 -0.83 -3.53
N ARG A 28 -19.46 -1.53 -2.75
CA ARG A 28 -18.86 -1.04 -1.49
C ARG A 28 -17.41 -0.55 -1.64
N TYR A 29 -17.01 -0.13 -2.84
CA TYR A 29 -15.63 0.31 -3.08
C TYR A 29 -15.15 1.38 -2.11
N GLY A 30 -16.00 2.36 -1.78
CA GLY A 30 -15.68 3.45 -0.84
C GLY A 30 -15.37 2.94 0.57
N GLU A 31 -16.20 2.04 1.12
CA GLU A 31 -15.99 1.45 2.45
C GLU A 31 -14.73 0.60 2.51
N LEU A 32 -14.49 -0.23 1.49
CA LEU A 32 -13.30 -1.07 1.41
C LEU A 32 -12.02 -0.24 1.21
N PHE A 33 -12.11 0.88 0.48
CA PHE A 33 -10.99 1.81 0.34
C PHE A 33 -10.67 2.52 1.66
N LEU A 34 -11.70 2.92 2.42
CA LEU A 34 -11.53 3.49 3.75
C LEU A 34 -10.87 2.48 4.69
N ALA A 35 -11.34 1.23 4.69
CA ALA A 35 -10.73 0.15 5.48
C ALA A 35 -9.26 -0.07 5.09
N TYR A 36 -8.96 -0.12 3.78
CA TYR A 36 -7.60 -0.24 3.25
C TYR A 36 -6.68 0.90 3.72
N MET A 37 -7.15 2.15 3.66
CA MET A 37 -6.43 3.33 4.16
C MET A 37 -6.19 3.25 5.67
N ALA A 38 -7.21 2.87 6.45
CA ALA A 38 -7.09 2.73 7.89
C ALA A 38 -6.07 1.65 8.27
N THR A 39 -6.10 0.49 7.59
CA THR A 39 -5.12 -0.58 7.82
C THR A 39 -3.69 -0.12 7.51
N LEU A 40 -3.48 0.62 6.41
CA LEU A 40 -2.17 1.22 6.11
C LEU A 40 -1.71 2.16 7.22
N MET A 41 -2.60 3.00 7.73
CA MET A 41 -2.30 3.95 8.79
C MET A 41 -1.97 3.25 10.11
N PHE A 42 -2.75 2.24 10.51
CA PHE A 42 -2.45 1.42 11.69
C PHE A 42 -1.14 0.65 11.54
N CYS A 43 -0.86 0.08 10.37
CA CYS A 43 0.42 -0.57 10.10
C CYS A 43 1.57 0.44 10.19
N LEU A 44 1.42 1.66 9.68
CA LEU A 44 2.45 2.69 9.78
C LEU A 44 2.72 3.09 11.23
N ILE A 45 1.66 3.33 12.02
CA ILE A 45 1.78 3.70 13.44
C ILE A 45 2.39 2.55 14.25
N GLY A 46 1.86 1.32 14.09
CA GLY A 46 2.35 0.16 14.83
C GLY A 46 3.76 -0.27 14.43
N THR A 47 4.14 -0.06 13.17
CA THR A 47 5.51 -0.32 12.74
C THR A 47 6.47 0.81 13.11
N SER A 48 5.99 2.04 13.35
CA SER A 48 6.83 3.22 13.63
C SER A 48 7.80 3.00 14.80
N GLU A 49 7.38 2.29 15.85
CA GLU A 49 8.22 1.94 16.99
C GLU A 49 9.23 0.83 16.66
N ILE A 50 8.86 -0.08 15.75
CA ILE A 50 9.67 -1.21 15.29
C ILE A 50 10.72 -0.77 14.25
N LEU A 51 10.49 0.35 13.55
CA LEU A 51 11.41 0.91 12.54
C LEU A 51 12.81 1.15 13.12
N MET A 52 12.89 1.51 14.40
CA MET A 52 14.14 1.80 15.10
C MET A 52 14.96 0.54 15.38
N ILE A 53 14.33 -0.64 15.36
CA ILE A 53 14.95 -1.94 15.71
C ILE A 53 15.11 -2.85 14.48
N LYS A 54 14.14 -2.86 13.56
CA LYS A 54 14.16 -3.66 12.33
C LYS A 54 13.70 -2.84 11.12
N PRO A 55 14.62 -2.48 10.21
CA PRO A 55 14.29 -1.69 9.01
C PRO A 55 13.38 -2.47 8.03
N VAL A 56 13.22 -3.78 8.20
CA VAL A 56 12.35 -4.62 7.35
C VAL A 56 10.91 -4.11 7.32
N ALA A 57 10.35 -3.71 8.48
CA ALA A 57 8.98 -3.21 8.56
C ALA A 57 8.80 -1.88 7.82
N PHE A 58 9.86 -1.04 7.79
CA PHE A 58 9.92 0.19 7.02
C PHE A 58 9.79 -0.06 5.53
N PHE A 59 10.64 -0.96 5.02
CA PHE A 59 10.68 -1.26 3.60
C PHE A 59 9.40 -1.96 3.13
N PHE A 60 8.77 -2.75 3.99
CA PHE A 60 7.45 -3.32 3.72
C PHE A 60 6.35 -2.25 3.61
N THR A 61 6.35 -1.24 4.50
CA THR A 61 5.40 -0.11 4.44
C THR A 61 5.64 0.80 3.23
N ILE A 62 6.90 1.02 2.82
CA ILE A 62 7.23 1.69 1.56
C ILE A 62 6.57 0.98 0.36
N GLY A 63 6.63 -0.35 0.32
CA GLY A 63 5.92 -1.15 -0.69
C GLY A 63 4.41 -0.91 -0.67
N GLY A 64 3.81 -0.82 0.52
CA GLY A 64 2.39 -0.49 0.69
C GLY A 64 2.00 0.90 0.19
N VAL A 65 2.86 1.91 0.43
CA VAL A 65 2.65 3.27 -0.10
C VAL A 65 2.69 3.28 -1.63
N LEU A 66 3.63 2.56 -2.24
CA LEU A 66 3.70 2.43 -3.71
C LEU A 66 2.44 1.75 -4.27
N ALA A 67 1.94 0.70 -3.60
CA ALA A 67 0.70 0.03 -3.99
C ALA A 67 -0.52 0.95 -3.86
N PHE A 68 -0.60 1.74 -2.79
CA PHE A 68 -1.63 2.74 -2.59
C PHE A 68 -1.63 3.79 -3.72
N VAL A 69 -0.46 4.36 -4.03
CA VAL A 69 -0.31 5.34 -5.12
C VAL A 69 -0.72 4.74 -6.46
N TYR A 70 -0.33 3.50 -6.74
CA TYR A 70 -0.74 2.79 -7.96
C TYR A 70 -2.26 2.63 -8.05
N VAL A 71 -2.92 2.23 -6.96
CA VAL A 71 -4.39 2.06 -6.90
C VAL A 71 -5.12 3.39 -7.11
N VAL A 72 -4.64 4.46 -6.49
CA VAL A 72 -5.19 5.81 -6.67
C VAL A 72 -4.99 6.29 -8.11
N ALA A 73 -3.77 6.22 -8.64
CA ALA A 73 -3.47 6.63 -10.02
C ALA A 73 -4.31 5.86 -11.04
N ARG A 74 -4.45 4.54 -10.88
CA ARG A 74 -5.30 3.70 -11.74
C ARG A 74 -6.77 4.09 -11.67
N SER A 75 -7.25 4.45 -10.48
CA SER A 75 -8.63 4.90 -10.27
C SER A 75 -8.87 6.26 -10.93
N THR A 76 -7.95 7.22 -10.75
CA THR A 76 -8.00 8.55 -11.35
C THR A 76 -7.95 8.50 -12.88
N ILE A 77 -7.04 7.72 -13.47
CA ILE A 77 -6.92 7.56 -14.93
C ILE A 77 -8.22 6.98 -15.51
N ARG A 78 -8.84 5.98 -14.87
CA ARG A 78 -10.12 5.43 -15.34
C ARG A 78 -11.28 6.42 -15.24
N ILE A 79 -11.35 7.21 -14.17
CA ILE A 79 -12.38 8.25 -14.03
C ILE A 79 -12.22 9.28 -15.15
N SER A 80 -10.98 9.64 -15.50
CA SER A 80 -10.70 10.58 -16.60
C SER A 80 -11.04 10.01 -17.98
N ILE A 81 -10.94 8.70 -18.20
CA ILE A 81 -11.27 8.06 -19.50
C ILE A 81 -12.79 7.85 -19.68
N LYS A 82 -13.54 7.75 -18.57
CA LYS A 82 -15.01 7.60 -18.60
C LYS A 82 -15.79 8.93 -18.66
N LYS A 83 -15.08 10.06 -18.58
CA LYS A 83 -15.66 11.41 -18.61
C LYS A 83 -15.55 11.98 -20.01
#